data_AF-A0A6A5VKH9-F1
#
_entry.id   AF-A0A6A5VKH9-F1
#
_cell.length_a   1.000
_cell.length_b   1.000
_cell.length_c   1.000
_cell.angle_alpha   90.00
_cell.angle_beta   90.00
_cell.angle_gamma   90.00
#
_symmetry.space_group_name_H-M   'P 1'
#
loop_
_entity.id
_entity.type
_entity.pdbx_description
1 polymer ?
#
loop_
_entity_poly.entity_id
_entity_poly.type
_entity_poly.pdbx_seq_one_letter_code
_entity_poly.pdbx_strand_id
1 'polypeptide(L)'
;MTLIDLVLQGPASRPDLPDKLCPVLSHLRTNSKSPQPDQRPCTGDSSGMLSPLRPSRSRSSSTSRSIRSIASKSTGNWIKHLRTRSRATSTSSVISEESRPLKNSDFRLLKGWFDAFEKYNTLITNQVSVNPNFPAGELSKIQETIRKVEDGRFIYDLPEAVFDIALLWCPADNMTREPARGPSWSWAGWSGPVNFPFDPSSCPDVRRPGEADVFFKSKVKSFVLGPESGPERYTIRNRATSLKPIPGSTLRSRIEYPTDSLHLLGKEPPTVECDTLRFSTQKIAASAFKMEQICHDDKQPLLCTGLIDSQDRPCGVLMDYEKNLSAYQNEGGLHYILLSINRRVPATKLGSNRSNISHPSGIPIWRDGAFVKDEEIGDPKDYSKGEWKMYNVMLIQEFEAKTLEDGTFQEAFARRVAVGRIHEDAWTQADGRSEAKIVLR
;
A
#
# COMPACT_ATOMS: atom_id res chain seq x y z
N MET A 1 -6.90 -53.69 35.54
CA MET A 1 -6.51 -55.01 35.00
C MET A 1 -7.73 -55.65 34.37
N THR A 2 -8.03 -55.31 33.11
CA THR A 2 -8.88 -56.10 32.21
C THR A 2 -8.65 -55.58 30.79
N LEU A 3 -7.93 -56.38 30.00
CA LEU A 3 -7.85 -56.32 28.55
C LEU A 3 -9.08 -57.01 27.97
N ILE A 4 -9.68 -56.50 26.90
CA ILE A 4 -10.18 -57.30 25.76
C ILE A 4 -9.96 -56.51 24.46
N ASP A 5 -9.37 -57.23 23.49
CA ASP A 5 -9.00 -56.91 22.11
C ASP A 5 -10.20 -56.78 21.13
N LEU A 6 -9.83 -56.62 19.84
CA LEU A 6 -10.56 -56.76 18.56
C LEU A 6 -10.95 -55.40 17.91
N VAL A 7 -10.70 -55.11 16.63
CA VAL A 7 -10.19 -55.87 15.47
C VAL A 7 -9.75 -54.87 14.39
N LEU A 8 -8.66 -55.21 13.68
CA LEU A 8 -8.19 -54.60 12.44
C LEU A 8 -8.90 -55.25 11.24
N GLN A 9 -9.52 -54.46 10.36
CA GLN A 9 -9.84 -54.88 8.98
C GLN A 9 -9.74 -53.70 7.99
N GLY A 10 -8.79 -53.82 7.06
CA GLY A 10 -9.02 -53.78 5.61
C GLY A 10 -9.28 -52.43 4.91
N PRO A 11 -8.51 -52.08 3.84
CA PRO A 11 -8.74 -50.86 3.05
C PRO A 11 -9.84 -51.08 2.00
N ALA A 12 -10.79 -50.15 1.93
CA ALA A 12 -11.81 -50.11 0.89
C ALA A 12 -11.30 -49.39 -0.37
N SER A 13 -11.51 -50.07 -1.49
CA SER A 13 -11.22 -49.74 -2.87
C SER A 13 -11.88 -48.44 -3.36
N ARG A 14 -11.11 -47.65 -4.12
CA ARG A 14 -11.59 -46.51 -4.92
C ARG A 14 -12.40 -47.00 -6.13
N PRO A 15 -13.55 -46.38 -6.45
CA PRO A 15 -14.19 -46.56 -7.74
C PRO A 15 -13.65 -45.55 -8.77
N ASP A 16 -13.29 -46.08 -9.93
CA ASP A 16 -12.91 -45.36 -11.15
C ASP A 16 -14.08 -44.49 -11.65
N LEU A 17 -13.77 -43.22 -11.96
CA LEU A 17 -14.65 -42.28 -12.65
C LEU A 17 -14.18 -42.11 -14.10
N PRO A 18 -15.09 -42.12 -15.09
CA PRO A 18 -14.72 -42.05 -16.50
C PRO A 18 -14.42 -40.63 -16.96
N ASP A 19 -13.26 -40.47 -17.59
CA ASP A 19 -12.85 -39.30 -18.37
C ASP A 19 -13.85 -39.02 -19.50
N LYS A 20 -14.52 -37.86 -19.43
CA LYS A 20 -15.30 -37.29 -20.53
C LYS A 20 -14.56 -36.09 -21.13
N LEU A 21 -13.88 -36.40 -22.22
CA LEU A 21 -13.63 -35.62 -23.43
C LEU A 21 -14.27 -34.21 -23.48
N CYS A 22 -13.44 -33.18 -23.59
CA CYS A 22 -13.79 -31.91 -24.24
C CYS A 22 -13.04 -31.81 -25.58
N PRO A 23 -13.71 -31.43 -26.69
CA PRO A 23 -13.05 -31.28 -27.98
C PRO A 23 -12.35 -29.92 -28.08
N VAL A 24 -11.06 -29.96 -28.44
CA VAL A 24 -10.28 -28.81 -28.90
C VAL A 24 -10.70 -28.52 -30.35
N LEU A 25 -11.31 -27.37 -30.58
CA LEU A 25 -11.49 -26.82 -31.93
C LEU A 25 -10.34 -25.88 -32.28
N SER A 26 -9.84 -26.12 -33.48
CA SER A 26 -8.68 -25.54 -34.13
C SER A 26 -8.98 -24.24 -34.87
N HIS A 27 -7.95 -23.41 -34.95
CA HIS A 27 -7.59 -22.49 -36.04
C HIS A 27 -8.67 -21.68 -36.77
N LEU A 28 -8.58 -20.34 -36.64
CA LEU A 28 -8.69 -19.45 -37.79
C LEU A 28 -7.56 -18.41 -37.78
N ARG A 29 -6.58 -18.65 -38.65
CA ARG A 29 -5.69 -17.65 -39.24
C ARG A 29 -6.53 -16.72 -40.11
N THR A 30 -6.31 -15.40 -40.00
CA THR A 30 -6.53 -14.49 -41.12
C THR A 30 -5.34 -13.54 -41.27
N ASN A 31 -4.63 -13.76 -42.36
CA ASN A 31 -3.70 -12.81 -42.98
C ASN A 31 -4.51 -11.79 -43.80
N SER A 32 -4.18 -10.50 -43.73
CA SER A 32 -4.19 -9.60 -44.91
C SER A 32 -3.50 -8.28 -44.53
N LYS A 33 -2.30 -8.04 -45.06
CA LYS A 33 -2.01 -7.20 -46.24
C LYS A 33 -2.05 -5.69 -45.95
N SER A 34 -0.86 -5.13 -45.73
CA SER A 34 -0.47 -3.78 -46.15
C SER A 34 -0.52 -3.65 -47.68
N PRO A 35 -0.72 -2.44 -48.22
CA PRO A 35 0.42 -1.76 -48.83
C PRO A 35 0.50 -0.24 -48.57
N GLN A 36 1.75 0.26 -48.55
CA GLN A 36 2.20 1.64 -48.78
C GLN A 36 1.89 2.11 -50.24
N PRO A 37 2.34 3.29 -50.74
CA PRO A 37 2.85 4.54 -50.13
C PRO A 37 2.13 5.80 -50.68
N ASP A 38 2.40 6.99 -50.16
CA ASP A 38 2.69 8.13 -51.06
C ASP A 38 3.46 9.29 -50.40
N GLN A 39 4.33 9.83 -51.24
CA GLN A 39 5.26 10.97 -51.11
C GLN A 39 4.47 12.31 -51.08
N ARG A 40 4.92 13.53 -50.76
CA ARG A 40 6.22 14.25 -50.71
C ARG A 40 5.94 15.69 -50.13
N PRO A 41 6.83 16.71 -50.16
CA PRO A 41 7.09 17.61 -49.03
C PRO A 41 6.68 19.08 -49.27
N CYS A 42 6.84 19.95 -48.25
CA CYS A 42 7.07 21.39 -48.46
C CYS A 42 7.96 21.98 -47.35
N THR A 43 9.01 22.66 -47.82
CA THR A 43 10.01 23.48 -47.16
C THR A 43 9.45 24.81 -46.65
N GLY A 44 10.13 25.43 -45.68
CA GLY A 44 9.94 26.86 -45.39
C GLY A 44 10.65 27.35 -44.12
N ASP A 45 11.90 27.79 -44.28
CA ASP A 45 12.71 28.54 -43.32
C ASP A 45 12.05 29.85 -42.85
N SER A 46 12.33 30.28 -41.62
CA SER A 46 13.21 31.44 -41.38
C SER A 46 13.20 31.91 -39.92
N SER A 47 14.43 32.28 -39.53
CA SER A 47 14.91 32.91 -38.32
C SER A 47 14.48 34.37 -38.19
N GLY A 48 14.48 34.90 -36.95
CA GLY A 48 14.36 36.34 -36.71
C GLY A 48 14.26 36.73 -35.24
N MET A 49 15.40 36.85 -34.56
CA MET A 49 15.50 37.60 -33.30
C MET A 49 15.38 39.10 -33.56
N LEU A 50 14.74 39.83 -32.64
CA LEU A 50 15.26 41.00 -31.89
C LEU A 50 14.08 41.79 -31.26
N SER A 51 14.16 41.99 -29.95
CA SER A 51 13.51 43.10 -29.22
C SER A 51 14.39 44.38 -29.37
N PRO A 52 14.09 45.56 -28.77
CA PRO A 52 12.92 45.98 -27.96
C PRO A 52 12.36 47.37 -28.37
N LEU A 53 11.26 47.83 -27.74
CA LEU A 53 11.09 49.22 -27.26
C LEU A 53 9.73 49.41 -26.55
N ARG A 54 9.81 49.91 -25.31
CA ARG A 54 8.74 50.62 -24.56
C ARG A 54 8.85 52.12 -24.92
N PRO A 55 7.77 52.95 -24.88
CA PRO A 55 7.18 53.36 -23.60
C PRO A 55 5.66 53.70 -23.55
N SER A 56 5.12 53.58 -22.33
CA SER A 56 4.22 54.51 -21.61
C SER A 56 3.03 55.17 -22.32
N ARG A 57 1.79 54.90 -21.86
CA ARG A 57 0.94 55.85 -21.08
C ARG A 57 -0.54 55.39 -20.98
N SER A 58 -1.05 55.47 -19.75
CA SER A 58 -2.40 55.88 -19.30
C SER A 58 -3.66 55.40 -20.05
N ARG A 59 -4.60 54.78 -19.32
CA ARG A 59 -5.80 55.47 -18.76
C ARG A 59 -6.75 54.44 -18.13
N SER A 60 -7.33 54.89 -17.02
CA SER A 60 -8.49 54.37 -16.32
C SER A 60 -9.72 54.16 -17.20
N SER A 61 -10.43 53.04 -17.00
CA SER A 61 -11.88 53.08 -16.87
C SER A 61 -12.41 51.83 -16.15
N SER A 62 -13.09 52.11 -15.06
CA SER A 62 -14.13 51.28 -14.46
C SER A 62 -15.22 50.98 -15.51
N THR A 63 -15.68 49.74 -15.59
CA THR A 63 -17.11 49.38 -15.49
C THR A 63 -17.33 47.87 -15.62
N SER A 64 -18.15 47.36 -14.70
CA SER A 64 -19.11 46.28 -14.86
C SER A 64 -18.67 45.00 -15.56
N ARG A 65 -18.45 43.93 -14.77
CA ARG A 65 -18.68 42.57 -15.24
C ARG A 65 -19.76 41.88 -14.42
N SER A 66 -20.80 41.55 -15.17
CA SER A 66 -21.98 40.76 -14.87
C SER A 66 -21.69 39.49 -14.06
N ILE A 67 -22.53 39.27 -13.07
CA ILE A 67 -22.88 37.96 -12.53
C ILE A 67 -23.34 37.09 -13.71
N ARG A 68 -22.53 36.08 -14.08
CA ARG A 68 -22.92 35.05 -15.04
C ARG A 68 -23.03 33.72 -14.31
N SER A 69 -24.26 33.21 -14.31
CA SER A 69 -24.65 31.80 -14.44
C SER A 69 -23.86 30.78 -13.62
N ILE A 70 -24.51 30.30 -12.56
CA ILE A 70 -24.28 29.00 -11.94
C ILE A 70 -24.59 27.93 -13.00
N ALA A 71 -23.62 27.65 -13.86
CA ALA A 71 -23.66 26.49 -14.73
C ALA A 71 -23.32 25.25 -13.90
N SER A 72 -24.09 24.19 -14.10
CA SER A 72 -23.96 22.86 -13.52
C SER A 72 -22.52 22.50 -13.13
N LYS A 73 -22.31 22.26 -11.83
CA LYS A 73 -21.06 21.74 -11.26
C LYS A 73 -20.71 20.43 -11.96
N SER A 74 -19.80 20.52 -12.92
CA SER A 74 -19.17 19.36 -13.54
C SER A 74 -18.32 18.66 -12.47
N THR A 75 -18.75 17.45 -12.13
CA THR A 75 -17.95 16.37 -11.56
C THR A 75 -16.61 16.31 -12.28
N GLY A 76 -15.48 16.43 -11.57
CA GLY A 76 -14.13 16.26 -12.13
C GLY A 76 -13.22 17.48 -12.19
N ASN A 77 -13.57 18.63 -11.59
CA ASN A 77 -12.65 19.78 -11.53
C ASN A 77 -11.43 19.57 -10.62
N TRP A 78 -11.50 18.69 -9.62
CA TRP A 78 -10.36 18.44 -8.74
C TRP A 78 -9.21 17.72 -9.47
N ILE A 79 -9.52 16.81 -10.42
CA ILE A 79 -8.53 16.21 -11.32
C ILE A 79 -7.81 17.29 -12.12
N LYS A 80 -8.47 18.40 -12.49
CA LYS A 80 -7.80 19.52 -13.18
C LYS A 80 -6.78 20.24 -12.29
N HIS A 81 -6.92 20.20 -10.96
CA HIS A 81 -5.92 20.76 -10.05
C HIS A 81 -4.65 19.90 -10.01
N LEU A 82 -4.74 18.58 -10.18
CA LEU A 82 -3.57 17.70 -10.36
C LEU A 82 -2.82 18.02 -11.68
N ARG A 83 -3.56 18.35 -12.75
CA ARG A 83 -3.00 18.63 -14.09
C ARG A 83 -2.07 19.84 -14.20
N THR A 84 -2.05 20.77 -13.23
CA THR A 84 -1.34 22.07 -13.41
C THR A 84 0.04 22.16 -12.76
N ARG A 85 0.55 21.09 -12.14
CA ARG A 85 1.87 21.09 -11.48
C ARG A 85 2.85 20.03 -11.96
N SER A 86 2.63 19.44 -13.12
CA SER A 86 3.61 18.59 -13.82
C SER A 86 4.78 19.45 -14.34
N ARG A 87 5.66 19.95 -13.45
CA ARG A 87 7.01 20.31 -13.90
C ARG A 87 7.71 18.98 -14.14
N ALA A 88 7.83 18.60 -15.40
CA ALA A 88 8.68 17.50 -15.81
C ALA A 88 10.10 17.76 -15.26
N THR A 89 10.43 17.13 -14.14
CA THR A 89 11.82 17.02 -13.72
C THR A 89 12.46 16.08 -14.71
N SER A 90 13.29 16.63 -15.60
CA SER A 90 14.11 15.87 -16.52
C SER A 90 14.90 14.84 -15.73
N THR A 91 14.47 13.59 -15.75
CA THR A 91 15.09 12.43 -15.08
C THR A 91 16.29 11.87 -15.85
N SER A 92 16.80 12.59 -16.85
CA SER A 92 17.98 12.18 -17.59
C SER A 92 19.27 12.45 -16.80
N SER A 93 20.00 11.36 -16.53
CA SER A 93 21.46 11.29 -16.36
C SER A 93 22.11 11.46 -14.97
N VAL A 94 21.44 11.16 -13.86
CA VAL A 94 22.16 10.79 -12.62
C VAL A 94 21.73 9.40 -12.18
N ILE A 95 22.34 8.39 -12.79
CA ILE A 95 22.45 7.04 -12.21
C ILE A 95 23.37 7.20 -10.99
N SER A 96 22.78 7.74 -9.91
CA SER A 96 23.42 7.94 -8.61
C SER A 96 23.71 6.58 -7.98
N GLU A 97 24.70 6.49 -7.10
CA GLU A 97 25.12 5.28 -6.36
C GLU A 97 23.98 4.46 -5.71
N GLU A 98 22.76 5.02 -5.61
CA GLU A 98 21.54 4.36 -5.16
C GLU A 98 21.07 3.20 -6.06
N SER A 99 21.56 3.07 -7.30
CA SER A 99 21.20 1.93 -8.16
C SER A 99 21.99 0.65 -7.85
N ARG A 100 22.93 0.68 -6.89
CA ARG A 100 23.70 -0.52 -6.54
C ARG A 100 22.79 -1.52 -5.81
N PRO A 101 22.79 -2.81 -6.19
CA PRO A 101 22.08 -3.84 -5.43
C PRO A 101 22.54 -3.86 -3.97
N LEU A 102 21.60 -3.70 -3.04
CA LEU A 102 21.82 -3.88 -1.61
C LEU A 102 22.26 -5.31 -1.31
N LYS A 103 23.33 -5.43 -0.53
CA LYS A 103 23.92 -6.70 -0.10
C LYS A 103 23.77 -6.86 1.40
N ASN A 104 23.96 -8.09 1.90
CA ASN A 104 23.94 -8.36 3.34
C ASN A 104 24.90 -7.48 4.18
N SER A 105 26.02 -7.03 3.61
CA SER A 105 26.94 -6.10 4.29
C SER A 105 26.29 -4.75 4.61
N ASP A 106 25.35 -4.28 3.79
CA ASP A 106 24.67 -3.00 4.00
C ASP A 106 23.75 -3.02 5.23
N PHE A 107 23.38 -4.21 5.73
CA PHE A 107 22.53 -4.43 6.90
C PHE A 107 23.33 -4.61 8.21
N ARG A 108 24.67 -4.55 8.19
CA ARG A 108 25.48 -4.74 9.41
C ARG A 108 25.49 -3.54 10.35
N LEU A 109 25.26 -2.34 9.83
CA LEU A 109 25.31 -1.07 10.57
C LEU A 109 23.91 -0.46 10.67
N LEU A 110 22.99 -1.17 11.33
CA LEU A 110 21.62 -0.73 11.57
C LEU A 110 21.50 -0.17 12.99
N LYS A 111 20.91 1.02 13.14
CA LYS A 111 20.74 1.66 14.45
C LYS A 111 19.45 1.26 15.16
N GLY A 112 18.51 0.63 14.46
CA GLY A 112 17.21 0.22 14.97
C GLY A 112 16.28 -0.27 13.86
N TRP A 113 15.05 -0.64 14.23
CA TRP A 113 14.09 -1.23 13.29
C TRP A 113 13.67 -0.34 12.13
N PHE A 114 13.67 0.98 12.31
CA PHE A 114 13.32 1.90 11.23
C PHE A 114 14.36 1.91 10.11
N ASP A 115 15.64 2.04 10.47
CA ASP A 115 16.74 1.96 9.50
C ASP A 115 16.78 0.59 8.81
N ALA A 116 16.45 -0.46 9.58
CA ALA A 116 16.35 -1.82 9.05
C ALA A 116 15.20 -1.94 8.04
N PHE A 117 14.03 -1.40 8.37
CA PHE A 117 12.86 -1.44 7.51
C PHE A 117 13.04 -0.62 6.24
N GLU A 118 13.66 0.56 6.31
CA GLU A 118 13.97 1.38 5.14
C GLU A 118 14.78 0.60 4.10
N LYS A 119 15.87 -0.04 4.55
CA LYS A 119 16.73 -0.86 3.68
C LYS A 119 16.02 -2.13 3.21
N TYR A 120 15.20 -2.72 4.08
CA TYR A 120 14.41 -3.89 3.75
C TYR A 120 13.38 -3.58 2.66
N ASN A 121 12.61 -2.50 2.81
CA ASN A 121 11.68 -1.98 1.80
C ASN A 121 12.41 -1.75 0.47
N THR A 122 13.55 -1.07 0.50
CA THR A 122 14.38 -0.85 -0.70
C THR A 122 14.83 -2.15 -1.36
N LEU A 123 15.24 -3.14 -0.58
CA LEU A 123 15.61 -4.46 -1.08
C LEU A 123 14.42 -5.17 -1.72
N ILE A 124 13.27 -5.20 -1.05
CA ILE A 124 12.08 -5.88 -1.56
C ILE A 124 11.62 -5.24 -2.87
N THR A 125 11.37 -3.92 -2.84
CA THR A 125 10.83 -3.16 -3.96
C THR A 125 11.73 -3.19 -5.18
N ASN A 126 13.05 -3.00 -5.01
CA ASN A 126 13.95 -2.82 -6.16
C ASN A 126 14.66 -4.10 -6.61
N GLN A 127 14.66 -5.17 -5.81
CA GLN A 127 15.43 -6.37 -6.13
C GLN A 127 14.61 -7.66 -5.99
N VAL A 128 14.01 -7.91 -4.82
CA VAL A 128 13.37 -9.22 -4.56
C VAL A 128 12.08 -9.37 -5.35
N SER A 129 11.17 -8.39 -5.31
CA SER A 129 9.86 -8.53 -5.95
C SER A 129 9.92 -8.43 -7.47
N VAL A 130 10.93 -7.74 -8.01
CA VAL A 130 11.14 -7.56 -9.46
C VAL A 130 11.95 -8.69 -10.09
N ASN A 131 12.69 -9.47 -9.30
CA ASN A 131 13.52 -10.56 -9.79
C ASN A 131 13.01 -11.90 -9.23
N PRO A 132 12.26 -12.71 -10.02
CA PRO A 132 11.78 -14.01 -9.56
C PRO A 132 12.91 -15.00 -9.24
N ASN A 133 14.13 -14.74 -9.74
CA ASN A 133 15.32 -15.53 -9.49
C ASN A 133 16.19 -14.97 -8.34
N PHE A 134 15.68 -14.03 -7.54
CA PHE A 134 16.41 -13.54 -6.39
C PHE A 134 16.73 -14.72 -5.45
N PRO A 135 17.99 -14.94 -5.04
CA PRO A 135 18.35 -16.12 -4.25
C PRO A 135 17.64 -16.11 -2.89
N ALA A 136 16.74 -17.07 -2.65
CA ALA A 136 16.02 -17.18 -1.38
C ALA A 136 16.98 -17.21 -0.17
N GLY A 137 18.11 -17.92 -0.30
CA GLY A 137 19.14 -17.98 0.74
C GLY A 137 19.85 -16.65 1.01
N GLU A 138 19.85 -15.70 0.06
CA GLU A 138 20.35 -14.34 0.29
C GLU A 138 19.35 -13.52 1.10
N LEU A 139 18.06 -13.57 0.75
CA LEU A 139 17.00 -12.91 1.52
C LEU A 139 17.00 -13.37 2.97
N SER A 140 17.09 -14.69 3.20
CA SER A 140 17.13 -15.26 4.54
C SER A 140 18.34 -14.79 5.35
N LYS A 141 19.52 -14.63 4.73
CA LYS A 141 20.72 -14.09 5.41
C LYS A 141 20.55 -12.62 5.81
N ILE A 142 19.89 -11.83 4.96
CA ILE A 142 19.58 -10.43 5.24
C ILE A 142 18.57 -10.33 6.37
N GLN A 143 17.48 -11.09 6.31
CA GLN A 143 16.48 -11.16 7.37
C GLN A 143 17.11 -11.58 8.70
N GLU A 144 17.99 -12.59 8.70
CA GLU A 144 18.71 -13.01 9.91
C GLU A 144 19.64 -11.92 10.47
N THR A 145 20.23 -11.10 9.61
CA THR A 145 21.01 -9.93 10.04
C THR A 145 20.09 -8.86 10.64
N ILE A 146 18.92 -8.62 10.05
CA ILE A 146 17.92 -7.68 10.58
C ILE A 146 17.33 -8.17 11.91
N ARG A 147 17.08 -9.48 12.08
CA ARG A 147 16.56 -10.05 13.34
C ARG A 147 17.45 -9.73 14.55
N LYS A 148 18.76 -9.62 14.34
CA LYS A 148 19.72 -9.23 15.38
C LYS A 148 19.53 -7.78 15.85
N VAL A 149 18.84 -6.94 15.07
CA VAL A 149 18.45 -5.60 15.48
C VAL A 149 17.29 -5.71 16.47
N GLU A 150 17.57 -5.37 17.73
CA GLU A 150 16.58 -5.34 18.82
C GLU A 150 15.79 -6.67 19.00
N ASP A 151 16.37 -7.80 18.60
CA ASP A 151 15.80 -9.15 18.70
C ASP A 151 14.36 -9.24 18.14
N GLY A 152 14.14 -8.63 16.97
CA GLY A 152 12.86 -8.75 16.28
C GLY A 152 12.83 -9.90 15.29
N ARG A 153 11.68 -10.05 14.64
CA ARG A 153 11.31 -11.28 13.90
C ARG A 153 10.69 -10.93 12.57
N PHE A 154 10.54 -11.95 11.73
CA PHE A 154 9.77 -11.87 10.48
C PHE A 154 8.62 -12.87 10.55
N ILE A 155 7.46 -12.45 10.06
CA ILE A 155 6.24 -13.21 10.00
C ILE A 155 5.79 -13.16 8.54
N TYR A 156 5.90 -14.29 7.83
CA TYR A 156 5.68 -14.35 6.37
C TYR A 156 6.41 -13.22 5.65
N ASP A 157 7.71 -13.10 5.88
CA ASP A 157 8.57 -12.02 5.39
C ASP A 157 8.17 -10.59 5.79
N LEU A 158 7.16 -10.36 6.63
CA LEU A 158 6.90 -9.03 7.19
C LEU A 158 7.63 -8.86 8.53
N PRO A 159 8.39 -7.77 8.74
CA PRO A 159 9.07 -7.53 10.01
C PRO A 159 8.06 -7.24 11.13
N GLU A 160 8.09 -8.07 12.19
CA GLU A 160 7.16 -8.03 13.32
C GLU A 160 7.21 -6.67 14.05
N ALA A 161 8.41 -6.10 14.21
CA ALA A 161 8.59 -4.86 14.97
C ALA A 161 7.95 -3.63 14.31
N VAL A 162 7.65 -3.69 13.01
CA VAL A 162 6.98 -2.62 12.25
C VAL A 162 5.81 -3.18 11.45
N PHE A 163 5.17 -4.24 11.98
CA PHE A 163 4.19 -5.04 11.25
C PHE A 163 3.04 -4.22 10.66
N ASP A 164 2.55 -3.22 11.40
CA ASP A 164 1.54 -2.25 10.94
C ASP A 164 1.92 -1.51 9.66
N ILE A 165 3.18 -1.12 9.55
CA ILE A 165 3.71 -0.43 8.38
C ILE A 165 3.93 -1.45 7.27
N ALA A 166 4.49 -2.61 7.62
CA ALA A 166 4.76 -3.68 6.66
C ALA A 166 3.48 -4.23 6.01
N LEU A 167 2.34 -4.24 6.71
CA LEU A 167 1.03 -4.61 6.17
C LEU A 167 0.51 -3.62 5.10
N LEU A 168 1.08 -2.41 5.02
CA LEU A 168 0.74 -1.38 4.04
C LEU A 168 1.52 -1.52 2.73
N TRP A 169 2.10 -2.69 2.45
CA TRP A 169 2.62 -2.99 1.11
C TRP A 169 1.50 -2.88 0.06
N CYS A 170 1.80 -2.60 -1.20
CA CYS A 170 0.86 -2.65 -2.31
C CYS A 170 1.52 -3.25 -3.55
N PRO A 171 0.74 -3.74 -4.52
CA PRO A 171 1.25 -4.01 -5.85
C PRO A 171 1.85 -2.76 -6.49
N ALA A 172 2.97 -2.91 -7.19
CA ALA A 172 3.55 -1.87 -8.05
C ALA A 172 3.30 -2.13 -9.54
N ASP A 173 2.83 -3.33 -9.88
CA ASP A 173 2.34 -3.74 -11.20
C ASP A 173 1.35 -4.92 -11.01
N ASN A 174 0.94 -5.56 -12.09
CA ASN A 174 0.15 -6.79 -12.07
C ASN A 174 0.88 -7.86 -11.26
N MET A 175 0.15 -8.50 -10.34
CA MET A 175 0.66 -9.55 -9.46
C MET A 175 -0.21 -10.79 -9.56
N THR A 176 0.42 -11.95 -9.39
CA THR A 176 -0.25 -13.25 -9.35
C THR A 176 -0.16 -13.83 -7.94
N ARG A 177 -1.28 -14.33 -7.41
CA ARG A 177 -1.31 -14.98 -6.10
C ARG A 177 -0.61 -16.34 -6.15
N GLU A 178 0.25 -16.60 -5.17
CA GLU A 178 0.96 -17.88 -4.99
C GLU A 178 0.63 -18.48 -3.60
N PRO A 179 -0.51 -19.20 -3.44
CA PRO A 179 -1.00 -19.69 -2.15
C PRO A 179 0.03 -20.50 -1.36
N ALA A 180 0.85 -21.28 -2.07
CA ALA A 180 1.87 -22.13 -1.47
C ALA A 180 3.03 -21.36 -0.81
N ARG A 181 3.21 -20.06 -1.07
CA ARG A 181 4.33 -19.28 -0.52
C ARG A 181 3.99 -18.50 0.74
N GLY A 182 2.72 -18.28 1.02
CA GLY A 182 2.30 -17.48 2.17
C GLY A 182 0.87 -16.98 2.07
N PRO A 183 0.38 -16.27 3.09
CA PRO A 183 -0.98 -15.77 3.18
C PRO A 183 -1.25 -14.59 2.25
N SER A 184 -2.53 -14.27 2.01
CA SER A 184 -2.91 -13.19 1.10
C SER A 184 -2.50 -11.80 1.60
N TRP A 185 -2.42 -11.62 2.91
CA TRP A 185 -2.08 -10.36 3.56
C TRP A 185 -0.57 -10.05 3.58
N SER A 186 0.29 -11.02 3.23
CA SER A 186 1.73 -10.80 3.08
C SER A 186 2.12 -10.71 1.61
N TRP A 187 3.10 -9.86 1.29
CA TRP A 187 3.66 -9.76 -0.05
C TRP A 187 4.29 -11.08 -0.51
N ALA A 188 4.79 -11.90 0.42
CA ALA A 188 5.42 -13.19 0.13
C ALA A 188 4.45 -14.20 -0.50
N GLY A 189 3.15 -14.02 -0.29
CA GLY A 189 2.10 -14.82 -0.94
C GLY A 189 1.88 -14.45 -2.41
N TRP A 190 2.68 -13.58 -3.00
CA TRP A 190 2.43 -13.08 -4.35
C TRP A 190 3.71 -13.01 -5.17
N SER A 191 3.53 -13.08 -6.49
CA SER A 191 4.58 -12.92 -7.48
C SER A 191 4.31 -11.70 -8.34
N GLY A 192 5.32 -10.85 -8.42
CA GLY A 192 5.29 -9.57 -9.14
C GLY A 192 5.80 -8.42 -8.27
N PRO A 193 5.97 -7.22 -8.87
CA PRO A 193 6.52 -6.05 -8.21
C PRO A 193 5.67 -5.57 -7.03
N VAL A 194 6.33 -5.31 -5.90
CA VAL A 194 5.71 -4.84 -4.65
C VAL A 194 6.33 -3.52 -4.25
N ASN A 195 5.59 -2.70 -3.51
CA ASN A 195 6.09 -1.47 -2.92
C ASN A 195 5.47 -1.22 -1.53
N PHE A 196 6.06 -0.31 -0.75
CA PHE A 196 5.56 0.15 0.55
C PHE A 196 5.36 1.67 0.50
N PRO A 197 4.32 2.16 -0.20
CA PRO A 197 4.14 3.58 -0.52
C PRO A 197 3.90 4.45 0.71
N PHE A 198 3.53 3.84 1.83
CA PHE A 198 3.20 4.54 3.07
C PHE A 198 4.24 4.41 4.17
N ASP A 199 5.42 3.88 3.83
CA ASP A 199 6.56 3.80 4.73
C ASP A 199 7.03 5.20 5.15
N PRO A 200 6.90 5.58 6.43
CA PRO A 200 7.36 6.88 6.90
C PRO A 200 8.89 7.01 6.90
N SER A 201 9.65 5.92 6.83
CA SER A 201 11.12 5.96 6.80
C SER A 201 11.67 6.50 5.49
N SER A 202 10.91 6.34 4.41
CA SER A 202 11.26 6.89 3.11
C SER A 202 10.95 8.39 2.99
N CYS A 203 10.14 8.95 3.90
CA CYS A 203 9.89 10.39 3.92
C CYS A 203 11.17 11.16 4.31
N PRO A 204 11.71 12.04 3.46
CA PRO A 204 12.97 12.75 3.74
C PRO A 204 12.86 13.69 4.94
N ASP A 205 11.65 14.18 5.20
CA ASP A 205 11.33 15.10 6.29
C ASP A 205 11.42 14.45 7.68
N VAL A 206 11.28 13.12 7.76
CA VAL A 206 11.32 12.33 9.01
C VAL A 206 12.75 12.21 9.56
N ARG A 207 13.76 12.59 8.78
CA ARG A 207 15.17 12.36 9.11
C ARG A 207 15.85 13.51 9.85
N ARG A 208 15.18 14.63 10.07
CA ARG A 208 15.79 15.78 10.75
C ARG A 208 16.06 15.43 12.21
N PRO A 209 17.33 15.36 12.65
CA PRO A 209 17.65 15.08 14.03
C PRO A 209 16.98 16.12 14.94
N GLY A 210 16.19 15.67 15.91
CA GLY A 210 15.60 16.53 16.94
C GLY A 210 14.24 17.17 16.65
N GLU A 211 13.62 16.99 15.47
CA GLU A 211 12.30 17.61 15.18
C GLU A 211 11.10 16.79 15.70
N ALA A 212 11.22 15.47 15.84
CA ALA A 212 10.07 14.59 16.08
C ALA A 212 10.44 13.20 16.62
N ASP A 213 9.75 12.76 17.67
CA ASP A 213 10.04 11.49 18.34
C ASP A 213 9.23 10.33 17.78
N VAL A 214 8.01 10.62 17.34
CA VAL A 214 7.04 9.66 16.82
C VAL A 214 6.61 10.10 15.42
N PHE A 215 6.64 9.18 14.46
CA PHE A 215 6.25 9.41 13.07
C PHE A 215 5.05 8.57 12.63
N PHE A 216 4.73 7.55 13.41
CA PHE A 216 3.70 6.60 13.12
C PHE A 216 2.99 6.24 14.41
N LYS A 217 1.65 6.24 14.43
CA LYS A 217 0.89 5.66 15.53
C LYS A 217 0.04 4.52 15.02
N SER A 218 0.22 3.34 15.61
CA SER A 218 -0.66 2.21 15.36
C SER A 218 -2.04 2.49 15.96
N LYS A 219 -3.09 2.08 15.25
CA LYS A 219 -4.48 2.10 15.74
C LYS A 219 -4.98 0.70 16.09
N VAL A 220 -4.33 -0.33 15.57
CA VAL A 220 -4.56 -1.72 16.00
C VAL A 220 -3.87 -1.93 17.35
N LYS A 221 -4.50 -2.64 18.30
CA LYS A 221 -3.88 -2.91 19.62
C LYS A 221 -2.89 -4.08 19.58
N SER A 222 -3.27 -5.15 18.91
CA SER A 222 -2.48 -6.37 18.74
C SER A 222 -2.96 -7.12 17.51
N PHE A 223 -2.06 -7.89 16.90
CA PHE A 223 -2.44 -8.87 15.89
C PHE A 223 -2.27 -10.28 16.44
N VAL A 224 -3.10 -11.20 15.98
CA VAL A 224 -3.10 -12.60 16.40
C VAL A 224 -3.03 -13.47 15.16
N LEU A 225 -1.99 -14.29 15.05
CA LEU A 225 -1.89 -15.39 14.10
C LEU A 225 -2.46 -16.65 14.76
N GLY A 226 -3.01 -17.56 13.97
CA GLY A 226 -3.57 -18.79 14.53
C GLY A 226 -5.03 -18.61 14.95
N PRO A 227 -5.73 -19.72 15.26
CA PRO A 227 -7.14 -19.73 15.64
C PRO A 227 -7.47 -18.77 16.79
N GLU A 228 -8.75 -18.45 16.96
CA GLU A 228 -9.21 -17.54 18.04
C GLU A 228 -8.81 -18.03 19.44
N SER A 229 -8.87 -19.34 19.64
CA SER A 229 -8.48 -20.03 20.85
C SER A 229 -7.58 -21.20 20.52
N GLY A 230 -6.67 -21.54 21.42
CA GLY A 230 -5.82 -22.72 21.31
C GLY A 230 -4.34 -22.41 21.46
N PRO A 231 -3.50 -23.46 21.53
CA PRO A 231 -2.06 -23.33 21.71
C PRO A 231 -1.33 -22.75 20.50
N GLU A 232 -1.93 -22.83 19.31
CA GLU A 232 -1.38 -22.30 18.04
C GLU A 232 -1.50 -20.77 17.91
N ARG A 233 -2.17 -20.13 18.86
CA ARG A 233 -2.40 -18.69 18.88
C ARG A 233 -1.11 -17.95 19.20
N TYR A 234 -0.63 -17.14 18.25
CA TYR A 234 0.53 -16.27 18.43
C TYR A 234 0.11 -14.81 18.36
N THR A 235 0.49 -14.01 19.36
CA THR A 235 0.19 -12.57 19.38
C THR A 235 1.42 -11.78 18.94
N ILE A 236 1.30 -11.07 17.83
CA ILE A 236 2.30 -10.13 17.33
C ILE A 236 2.29 -8.90 18.23
N ARG A 237 3.47 -8.35 18.52
CA ARG A 237 3.72 -7.23 19.47
C ARG A 237 3.77 -7.63 20.93
N ASN A 238 4.36 -8.79 21.16
CA ASN A 238 4.55 -9.38 22.47
C ASN A 238 5.69 -8.74 23.30
N ARG A 239 6.30 -7.64 22.85
CA ARG A 239 7.49 -7.08 23.51
C ARG A 239 7.27 -5.65 23.98
N ALA A 240 6.96 -5.54 25.27
CA ALA A 240 7.07 -4.31 26.06
C ALA A 240 8.50 -3.72 26.09
N THR A 241 9.50 -4.44 25.59
CA THR A 241 10.92 -4.07 25.66
C THR A 241 11.34 -2.93 24.74
N SER A 242 10.60 -2.65 23.64
CA SER A 242 10.88 -1.51 22.75
C SER A 242 10.28 -0.18 23.25
N LEU A 243 9.44 -0.21 24.28
CA LEU A 243 8.75 0.97 24.82
C LEU A 243 9.32 1.51 26.12
N LYS A 244 10.17 0.75 26.83
CA LYS A 244 10.90 1.32 27.95
C LYS A 244 12.10 2.07 27.38
N PRO A 245 12.14 3.41 27.45
CA PRO A 245 13.33 4.15 27.07
C PRO A 245 14.49 3.55 27.87
N ILE A 246 15.46 2.96 27.18
CA ILE A 246 16.68 2.48 27.82
C ILE A 246 17.29 3.72 28.47
N PRO A 247 17.51 3.74 29.81
CA PRO A 247 18.09 4.90 30.47
C PRO A 247 19.43 5.25 29.82
N GLY A 248 19.55 6.45 29.24
CA GLY A 248 20.73 6.90 28.50
C GLY A 248 20.72 6.62 26.99
N SER A 249 19.74 5.89 26.45
CA SER A 249 19.56 5.76 25.01
C SER A 249 18.82 6.97 24.45
N THR A 250 19.43 7.61 23.45
CA THR A 250 18.79 8.67 22.66
C THR A 250 17.91 8.11 21.54
N LEU A 251 17.81 6.78 21.39
CA LEU A 251 16.95 6.14 20.39
C LEU A 251 15.50 6.22 20.87
N ARG A 252 14.77 7.20 20.32
CA ARG A 252 13.36 7.47 20.62
C ARG A 252 12.46 6.55 19.78
N SER A 253 11.36 6.08 20.37
CA SER A 253 10.41 5.19 19.70
C SER A 253 9.70 5.91 18.57
N ARG A 254 10.06 5.60 17.32
CA ARG A 254 9.46 6.21 16.13
C ARG A 254 8.04 5.71 15.84
N ILE A 255 7.60 4.62 16.47
CA ILE A 255 6.21 4.15 16.48
C ILE A 255 5.63 4.28 17.88
N GLU A 256 4.44 4.85 17.96
CA GLU A 256 3.59 4.82 19.14
C GLU A 256 2.55 3.70 18.97
N TYR A 257 2.50 2.79 19.93
CA TYR A 257 1.51 1.72 19.99
C TYR A 257 0.49 2.01 21.08
N PRO A 258 -0.77 1.57 20.95
CA PRO A 258 -1.73 1.64 22.04
C PRO A 258 -1.21 0.89 23.28
N THR A 259 -0.97 1.59 24.38
CA THR A 259 -0.27 1.07 25.57
C THR A 259 -1.12 0.18 26.48
N ASP A 260 -2.44 0.30 26.41
CA ASP A 260 -3.35 -0.19 27.45
C ASP A 260 -3.60 -1.71 27.42
N SER A 261 -2.89 -2.48 26.58
CA SER A 261 -3.25 -3.89 26.34
C SER A 261 -2.06 -4.81 26.05
N LEU A 262 -0.83 -4.40 26.37
CA LEU A 262 0.36 -5.25 26.17
C LEU A 262 0.41 -6.36 27.22
N HIS A 263 -0.30 -7.45 26.96
CA HIS A 263 -0.12 -8.70 27.69
C HIS A 263 1.14 -9.39 27.16
N LEU A 264 2.06 -9.75 28.07
CA LEU A 264 3.20 -10.62 27.78
C LEU A 264 2.66 -12.03 27.49
N LEU A 265 2.57 -12.41 26.22
CA LEU A 265 2.21 -13.75 25.78
C LEU A 265 3.46 -14.54 25.33
N GLY A 266 3.32 -15.78 24.85
CA GLY A 266 4.40 -16.78 24.75
C GLY A 266 5.67 -16.32 24.00
N LYS A 267 6.83 -16.70 24.53
CA LYS A 267 8.15 -16.36 23.96
C LYS A 267 8.41 -17.01 22.60
N GLU A 268 7.74 -18.12 22.31
CA GLU A 268 8.03 -18.95 21.14
C GLU A 268 7.26 -18.47 19.90
N PRO A 269 7.90 -18.48 18.71
CA PRO A 269 7.23 -18.17 17.46
C PRO A 269 6.09 -19.18 17.19
N PRO A 270 5.10 -18.82 16.35
CA PRO A 270 4.10 -19.79 15.94
C PRO A 270 4.80 -21.00 15.30
N THR A 271 4.54 -22.18 15.84
CA THR A 271 5.09 -23.46 15.33
C THR A 271 4.34 -23.93 14.09
N VAL A 272 3.12 -23.44 13.90
CA VAL A 272 2.25 -23.78 12.78
C VAL A 272 2.20 -22.60 11.81
N GLU A 273 2.37 -22.88 10.53
CA GLU A 273 2.07 -21.93 9.46
C GLU A 273 0.57 -21.59 9.53
N CYS A 274 0.23 -20.44 10.11
CA CYS A 274 -1.12 -19.93 10.09
C CYS A 274 -1.27 -18.80 9.08
N ASP A 275 -2.09 -19.05 8.06
CA ASP A 275 -2.47 -18.08 7.05
C ASP A 275 -3.43 -16.99 7.56
N THR A 276 -3.99 -17.18 8.76
CA THR A 276 -5.06 -16.33 9.26
C THR A 276 -4.54 -15.29 10.25
N LEU A 277 -4.81 -14.03 9.96
CA LEU A 277 -4.45 -12.87 10.77
C LEU A 277 -5.70 -12.22 11.38
N ARG A 278 -5.76 -12.13 12.71
CA ARG A 278 -6.90 -11.61 13.47
C ARG A 278 -6.52 -10.34 14.22
N PHE A 279 -7.38 -9.33 14.21
CA PHE A 279 -7.19 -8.10 14.99
C PHE A 279 -8.50 -7.31 15.10
N SER A 280 -8.57 -6.40 16.06
CA SER A 280 -9.70 -5.48 16.22
C SER A 280 -9.31 -4.07 15.79
N THR A 281 -10.19 -3.42 15.04
CA THR A 281 -10.01 -2.03 14.63
C THR A 281 -11.34 -1.40 14.18
N GLN A 282 -11.30 -0.08 13.93
CA GLN A 282 -12.40 0.64 13.31
C GLN A 282 -12.59 0.22 11.86
N LYS A 283 -13.85 0.04 11.48
CA LYS A 283 -14.33 -0.33 10.16
C LYS A 283 -15.39 0.66 9.69
N ILE A 284 -15.42 0.92 8.39
CA ILE A 284 -16.47 1.70 7.72
C ILE A 284 -16.76 1.11 6.34
N ALA A 285 -18.01 1.19 5.88
CA ALA A 285 -18.40 0.70 4.56
C ALA A 285 -17.66 1.45 3.45
N ALA A 286 -17.28 0.74 2.37
CA ALA A 286 -16.56 1.37 1.27
C ALA A 286 -17.40 2.43 0.53
N SER A 287 -18.72 2.27 0.54
CA SER A 287 -19.69 3.21 -0.03
C SER A 287 -19.74 4.58 0.67
N ALA A 288 -19.09 4.72 1.83
CA ALA A 288 -18.95 6.01 2.51
C ALA A 288 -18.07 7.00 1.74
N PHE A 289 -17.29 6.51 0.77
CA PHE A 289 -16.42 7.33 -0.08
C PHE A 289 -16.64 6.97 -1.55
N LYS A 290 -16.78 7.98 -2.40
CA LYS A 290 -16.80 7.79 -3.85
C LYS A 290 -15.36 7.54 -4.33
N MET A 291 -15.20 6.53 -5.19
CA MET A 291 -13.94 6.21 -5.84
C MET A 291 -13.90 6.87 -7.23
N GLU A 292 -12.75 7.41 -7.62
CA GLU A 292 -12.49 7.90 -8.97
C GLU A 292 -11.08 7.53 -9.43
N GLN A 293 -10.95 6.85 -10.56
CA GLN A 293 -9.65 6.54 -11.16
C GLN A 293 -8.86 7.82 -11.46
N ILE A 294 -7.65 7.90 -10.93
CA ILE A 294 -6.75 9.01 -11.24
C ILE A 294 -6.04 8.68 -12.55
N CYS A 295 -6.06 9.64 -13.47
CA CYS A 295 -5.35 9.54 -14.75
C CYS A 295 -4.30 10.66 -14.85
N HIS A 296 -3.20 10.36 -15.53
CA HIS A 296 -2.18 11.33 -15.87
C HIS A 296 -2.64 12.27 -17.00
N ASP A 297 -1.82 13.28 -17.33
CA ASP A 297 -2.11 14.31 -18.34
C ASP A 297 -2.35 13.71 -19.74
N ASP A 298 -1.72 12.57 -20.03
CA ASP A 298 -1.89 11.74 -21.24
C ASP A 298 -3.12 10.82 -21.20
N LYS A 299 -3.96 10.97 -20.15
CA LYS A 299 -5.13 10.13 -19.86
C LYS A 299 -4.82 8.66 -19.54
N GLN A 300 -3.56 8.30 -19.33
CA GLN A 300 -3.24 6.95 -18.86
C GLN A 300 -3.64 6.79 -17.38
N PRO A 301 -4.36 5.73 -17.00
CA PRO A 301 -4.72 5.49 -15.62
C PRO A 301 -3.47 5.20 -14.80
N LEU A 302 -3.42 5.77 -13.60
CA LEU A 302 -2.38 5.49 -12.61
C LEU A 302 -2.78 4.28 -11.77
N LEU A 303 -1.81 3.61 -11.14
CA LEU A 303 -2.06 2.55 -10.15
C LEU A 303 -2.54 3.13 -8.81
N CYS A 304 -3.51 4.05 -8.88
CA CYS A 304 -4.16 4.63 -7.72
C CYS A 304 -5.56 5.15 -8.04
N THR A 305 -6.44 5.02 -7.07
CA THR A 305 -7.83 5.46 -7.12
C THR A 305 -8.05 6.54 -6.08
N GLY A 306 -8.51 7.72 -6.49
CA GLY A 306 -8.83 8.82 -5.61
C GLY A 306 -10.10 8.55 -4.82
N LEU A 307 -10.14 9.03 -3.57
CA LEU A 307 -11.30 8.95 -2.70
C LEU A 307 -11.91 10.34 -2.52
N ILE A 308 -13.23 10.40 -2.58
CA ILE A 308 -14.03 11.62 -2.45
C ILE A 308 -15.06 11.42 -1.35
N ASP A 309 -15.18 12.40 -0.46
CA ASP A 309 -16.11 12.36 0.66
C ASP A 309 -17.55 12.73 0.24
N SER A 310 -18.48 12.73 1.21
CA SER A 310 -19.88 13.09 1.01
C SER A 310 -20.11 14.56 0.61
N GLN A 311 -19.07 15.41 0.72
CA GLN A 311 -19.09 16.81 0.34
C GLN A 311 -18.45 17.06 -1.03
N ASP A 312 -18.18 16.00 -1.80
CA ASP A 312 -17.51 16.03 -3.10
C ASP A 312 -16.07 16.59 -3.01
N ARG A 313 -15.40 16.40 -1.87
CA ARG A 313 -14.01 16.82 -1.64
C ARG A 313 -13.07 15.62 -1.75
N PRO A 314 -11.92 15.73 -2.44
CA PRO A 314 -10.90 14.70 -2.39
C PRO A 314 -10.43 14.52 -0.95
N CYS A 315 -10.44 13.29 -0.46
CA CYS A 315 -10.18 12.97 0.94
C CYS A 315 -9.15 11.86 1.15
N GLY A 316 -8.65 11.25 0.07
CA GLY A 316 -7.74 10.12 0.20
C GLY A 316 -7.39 9.46 -1.13
N VAL A 317 -6.70 8.33 -1.02
CA VAL A 317 -6.30 7.50 -2.17
C VAL A 317 -6.22 6.03 -1.77
N LEU A 318 -6.42 5.14 -2.75
CA LEU A 318 -6.13 3.72 -2.68
C LEU A 318 -5.09 3.34 -3.73
N MET A 319 -4.20 2.42 -3.39
CA MET A 319 -3.13 1.92 -4.26
C MET A 319 -3.62 0.68 -5.04
N ASP A 320 -4.58 0.91 -5.94
CA ASP A 320 -5.09 -0.06 -6.92
C ASP A 320 -5.85 0.68 -8.03
N TYR A 321 -6.17 -0.01 -9.12
CA TYR A 321 -7.03 0.49 -10.20
C TYR A 321 -8.52 0.38 -9.84
N GLU A 322 -9.30 1.40 -10.18
CA GLU A 322 -10.75 1.43 -9.92
C GLU A 322 -11.48 0.25 -10.57
N LYS A 323 -11.03 -0.15 -11.78
CA LYS A 323 -11.58 -1.30 -12.51
C LYS A 323 -11.44 -2.61 -11.71
N ASN A 324 -10.34 -2.77 -10.98
CA ASN A 324 -10.10 -3.95 -10.15
C ASN A 324 -11.01 -3.88 -8.93
N LEU A 325 -11.09 -2.70 -8.29
CA LEU A 325 -11.96 -2.45 -7.13
C LEU A 325 -13.44 -2.73 -7.42
N SER A 326 -13.90 -2.35 -8.62
CA SER A 326 -15.28 -2.57 -9.08
C SER A 326 -15.61 -4.05 -9.24
N ALA A 327 -14.64 -4.89 -9.60
CA ALA A 327 -14.86 -6.34 -9.73
C ALA A 327 -15.22 -6.98 -8.37
N TYR A 328 -14.60 -6.50 -7.28
CA TYR A 328 -14.84 -7.03 -5.93
C TYR A 328 -16.21 -6.67 -5.34
N GLN A 329 -16.85 -5.61 -5.83
CA GLN A 329 -18.17 -5.16 -5.33
C GLN A 329 -19.28 -6.20 -5.55
N ASN A 330 -19.11 -7.10 -6.52
CA ASN A 330 -20.13 -8.10 -6.86
C ASN A 330 -20.09 -9.35 -5.97
N GLU A 331 -18.98 -9.58 -5.26
CA GLU A 331 -18.71 -10.84 -4.55
C GLU A 331 -18.81 -10.74 -3.03
N GLY A 332 -18.85 -9.53 -2.46
CA GLY A 332 -18.92 -9.33 -1.01
C GLY A 332 -18.94 -7.87 -0.57
N GLY A 333 -19.15 -7.66 0.73
CA GLY A 333 -19.19 -6.33 1.32
C GLY A 333 -17.79 -5.71 1.41
N LEU A 334 -17.56 -4.60 0.69
CA LEU A 334 -16.31 -3.86 0.77
C LEU A 334 -16.31 -2.90 1.98
N HIS A 335 -15.22 -2.92 2.74
CA HIS A 335 -15.04 -2.07 3.91
C HIS A 335 -13.62 -1.50 3.99
N TYR A 336 -13.49 -0.28 4.49
CA TYR A 336 -12.21 0.25 4.94
C TYR A 336 -12.00 -0.08 6.41
N ILE A 337 -10.80 -0.54 6.74
CA ILE A 337 -10.35 -0.73 8.12
C ILE A 337 -9.17 0.20 8.42
N LEU A 338 -9.18 0.76 9.62
CA LEU A 338 -8.12 1.67 10.08
C LEU A 338 -6.93 0.85 10.60
N LEU A 339 -5.71 1.17 10.18
CA LEU A 339 -4.52 0.47 10.69
C LEU A 339 -3.65 1.38 11.56
N SER A 340 -3.46 2.61 11.10
CA SER A 340 -2.49 3.52 11.69
C SER A 340 -2.68 4.96 11.23
N ILE A 341 -1.85 5.86 11.73
CA ILE A 341 -1.79 7.25 11.33
C ILE A 341 -0.33 7.69 11.18
N ASN A 342 -0.04 8.41 10.09
CA ASN A 342 1.28 8.96 9.84
C ASN A 342 1.36 10.41 10.29
N ARG A 343 2.53 10.81 10.81
CA ARG A 343 2.85 12.20 11.02
C ARG A 343 3.10 12.85 9.66
N ARG A 344 2.29 13.86 9.33
CA ARG A 344 2.47 14.72 8.17
C ARG A 344 3.58 15.73 8.45
N VAL A 345 4.47 15.88 7.48
CA VAL A 345 5.42 17.00 7.46
C VAL A 345 5.08 17.92 6.29
N PRO A 346 4.88 19.23 6.52
CA PRO A 346 4.50 20.16 5.46
C PRO A 346 5.53 20.21 4.32
N ALA A 347 5.05 20.20 3.07
CA ALA A 347 5.90 20.15 1.88
C ALA A 347 6.91 21.31 1.74
N THR A 348 6.67 22.44 2.41
CA THR A 348 7.57 23.61 2.41
C THR A 348 8.97 23.33 2.98
N LYS A 349 9.18 22.15 3.58
CA LYS A 349 10.45 21.72 4.17
C LYS A 349 11.25 20.73 3.31
N LEU A 350 10.74 20.31 2.14
CA LEU A 350 11.41 19.29 1.33
C LEU A 350 12.70 19.81 0.69
N GLY A 351 13.82 19.20 1.06
CA GLY A 351 15.02 19.18 0.23
C GLY A 351 14.78 18.28 -0.99
N SER A 352 15.44 18.56 -2.11
CA SER A 352 15.33 17.76 -3.34
C SER A 352 16.05 16.40 -3.20
N ASN A 353 15.53 15.49 -2.38
CA ASN A 353 16.02 14.11 -2.38
C ASN A 353 15.37 13.33 -3.53
N ARG A 354 16.20 12.61 -4.28
CA ARG A 354 15.87 11.98 -5.58
C ARG A 354 15.70 10.46 -5.51
N SER A 355 15.63 9.85 -4.32
CA SER A 355 15.50 8.39 -4.25
C SER A 355 14.09 7.98 -4.71
N ASN A 356 14.01 6.93 -5.52
CA ASN A 356 12.75 6.44 -6.10
C ASN A 356 11.73 5.96 -5.06
N ILE A 357 12.14 5.82 -3.80
CA ILE A 357 11.30 5.37 -2.68
C ILE A 357 10.97 6.54 -1.75
N SER A 358 11.72 7.65 -1.84
CA SER A 358 11.54 8.81 -0.97
C SER A 358 10.29 9.57 -1.34
N HIS A 359 9.27 9.44 -0.50
CA HIS A 359 7.99 10.09 -0.72
C HIS A 359 7.83 11.25 0.28
N PRO A 360 7.75 12.51 -0.17
CA PRO A 360 7.04 13.56 0.55
C PRO A 360 5.73 13.10 1.21
N SER A 361 5.21 13.92 2.13
CA SER A 361 3.96 13.64 2.83
C SER A 361 2.70 13.54 1.93
N GLY A 362 2.85 13.77 0.62
CA GLY A 362 1.86 13.53 -0.42
C GLY A 362 1.67 12.05 -0.78
N ILE A 363 1.00 11.83 -1.90
CA ILE A 363 0.69 10.49 -2.41
C ILE A 363 1.70 10.14 -3.48
N PRO A 364 2.42 9.02 -3.32
CA PRO A 364 3.39 8.66 -4.31
C PRO A 364 2.74 8.07 -5.54
N ILE A 365 2.96 8.72 -6.68
CA ILE A 365 2.51 8.21 -7.97
C ILE A 365 3.65 7.41 -8.57
N TRP A 366 3.37 6.15 -8.88
CA TRP A 366 4.31 5.22 -9.51
C TRP A 366 3.89 4.91 -10.95
N ARG A 367 4.88 4.67 -11.82
CA ARG A 367 4.73 4.18 -13.20
C ARG A 367 5.94 3.33 -13.53
N ASP A 368 5.70 2.17 -14.13
CA ASP A 368 6.74 1.24 -14.58
C ASP A 368 7.76 0.90 -13.47
N GLY A 369 7.27 0.72 -12.24
CA GLY A 369 8.12 0.41 -11.07
C GLY A 369 8.99 1.58 -10.58
N ALA A 370 8.76 2.81 -11.05
CA ALA A 370 9.46 4.00 -10.60
C ALA A 370 8.51 5.08 -10.10
N PHE A 371 8.95 5.87 -9.12
CA PHE A 371 8.23 7.05 -8.66
C PHE A 371 8.26 8.15 -9.72
N VAL A 372 7.09 8.64 -10.09
CA VAL A 372 6.91 9.63 -11.17
C VAL A 372 6.69 11.01 -10.61
N LYS A 373 5.89 11.12 -9.54
CA LYS A 373 5.39 12.40 -9.09
C LYS A 373 4.97 12.34 -7.63
N ASP A 374 5.32 13.41 -6.92
CA ASP A 374 4.65 13.78 -5.70
C ASP A 374 3.47 14.69 -6.04
N GLU A 375 2.27 14.25 -5.70
CA GLU A 375 1.15 15.17 -5.58
C GLU A 375 0.63 15.12 -4.16
N GLU A 376 0.58 16.29 -3.51
CA GLU A 376 -0.34 16.51 -2.41
C GLU A 376 -1.76 16.43 -3.01
N ILE A 377 -2.30 15.21 -3.18
CA ILE A 377 -3.72 15.10 -3.53
C ILE A 377 -4.49 15.65 -2.34
N GLY A 378 -5.10 16.80 -2.59
CA GLY A 378 -6.22 17.28 -1.81
C GLY A 378 -5.93 17.28 -0.33
N ASP A 379 -5.10 18.22 0.10
CA ASP A 379 -5.47 18.97 1.28
C ASP A 379 -6.31 20.14 0.78
N PRO A 380 -7.59 19.93 0.37
CA PRO A 380 -8.46 21.07 0.14
C PRO A 380 -8.33 21.96 1.37
N LYS A 381 -8.30 23.27 1.14
CA LYS A 381 -8.20 24.27 2.23
C LYS A 381 -9.26 24.09 3.32
N ASP A 382 -10.23 23.23 3.04
CA ASP A 382 -11.39 22.86 3.83
C ASP A 382 -11.10 21.82 4.92
N TYR A 383 -9.97 21.11 4.88
CA TYR A 383 -9.57 20.23 5.98
C TYR A 383 -8.71 20.95 7.01
N SER A 384 -8.86 20.53 8.27
CA SER A 384 -8.09 21.06 9.36
C SER A 384 -6.62 20.64 9.22
N LYS A 385 -5.73 21.63 9.24
CA LYS A 385 -4.29 21.36 9.27
C LYS A 385 -3.93 20.68 10.59
N GLY A 386 -3.17 19.59 10.49
CA GLY A 386 -2.61 18.93 11.65
C GLY A 386 -1.54 17.93 11.25
N GLU A 387 -0.61 17.69 12.15
CA GLU A 387 0.46 16.71 11.93
C GLU A 387 -0.10 15.28 11.89
N TRP A 388 -1.22 15.01 12.55
CA TRP A 388 -1.78 13.67 12.71
C TRP A 388 -3.15 13.62 12.03
N LYS A 389 -3.16 13.79 10.71
CA LYS A 389 -4.41 13.94 9.93
C LYS A 389 -4.58 12.96 8.78
N MET A 390 -3.63 12.06 8.55
CA MET A 390 -3.70 11.07 7.49
C MET A 390 -3.72 9.65 8.05
N TYR A 391 -4.90 9.05 8.06
CA TYR A 391 -5.07 7.65 8.41
C TYR A 391 -4.56 6.76 7.30
N ASN A 392 -3.80 5.72 7.64
CA ASN A 392 -3.53 4.62 6.73
C ASN A 392 -4.62 3.57 6.92
N VAL A 393 -5.24 3.19 5.81
CA VAL A 393 -6.38 2.28 5.77
C VAL A 393 -6.08 1.09 4.88
N MET A 394 -6.80 0.00 5.09
CA MET A 394 -6.84 -1.15 4.19
C MET A 394 -8.28 -1.33 3.71
N LEU A 395 -8.45 -1.48 2.40
CA LEU A 395 -9.72 -1.92 1.82
C LEU A 395 -9.76 -3.44 1.88
N ILE A 396 -10.82 -3.97 2.47
CA ILE A 396 -11.07 -5.40 2.61
C ILE A 396 -12.40 -5.79 1.96
N GLN A 397 -12.48 -7.05 1.54
CA GLN A 397 -13.71 -7.68 1.09
C GLN A 397 -14.12 -8.73 2.12
N GLU A 398 -15.28 -8.54 2.73
CA GLU A 398 -15.80 -9.46 3.76
C GLU A 398 -16.65 -10.56 3.12
N PHE A 399 -16.48 -11.77 3.65
CA PHE A 399 -17.24 -12.96 3.33
C PHE A 399 -17.94 -13.46 4.59
N GLU A 400 -19.24 -13.73 4.48
CA GLU A 400 -20.04 -14.22 5.59
C GLU A 400 -19.63 -15.64 6.00
N ALA A 401 -19.85 -15.96 7.28
CA ALA A 401 -19.69 -17.31 7.77
C ALA A 401 -20.68 -18.24 7.06
N LYS A 402 -20.26 -19.44 6.70
CA LYS A 402 -21.13 -20.43 6.07
C LYS A 402 -20.76 -21.85 6.49
N THR A 403 -21.78 -22.71 6.54
CA THR A 403 -21.58 -24.15 6.65
C THR A 403 -21.43 -24.73 5.25
N LEU A 404 -20.36 -25.47 5.01
CA LEU A 404 -20.09 -26.15 3.75
C LEU A 404 -20.95 -27.42 3.62
N GLU A 405 -21.02 -27.98 2.41
CA GLU A 405 -21.83 -29.17 2.10
C GLU A 405 -21.43 -30.42 2.91
N ASP A 406 -20.17 -30.49 3.35
CA ASP A 406 -19.62 -31.55 4.21
C ASP A 406 -19.93 -31.35 5.71
N GLY A 407 -20.66 -30.28 6.06
CA GLY A 407 -20.97 -29.90 7.45
C GLY A 407 -19.87 -29.08 8.13
N THR A 408 -18.74 -28.81 7.47
CA THR A 408 -17.65 -28.01 8.02
C THR A 408 -18.06 -26.55 8.13
N PHE A 409 -17.85 -25.95 9.31
CA PHE A 409 -18.10 -24.52 9.52
C PHE A 409 -16.92 -23.67 9.03
N GLN A 410 -17.18 -22.78 8.07
CA GLN A 410 -16.26 -21.75 7.66
C GLN A 410 -16.61 -20.44 8.39
N GLU A 411 -15.72 -19.97 9.25
CA GLU A 411 -15.88 -18.66 9.90
C GLU A 411 -15.89 -17.52 8.88
N ALA A 412 -16.52 -16.41 9.25
CA ALA A 412 -16.45 -15.18 8.47
C ALA A 412 -14.99 -14.74 8.35
N PHE A 413 -14.60 -14.35 7.16
CA PHE A 413 -13.23 -13.90 6.87
C PHE A 413 -13.26 -12.74 5.90
N ALA A 414 -12.13 -12.05 5.80
CA ALA A 414 -11.93 -10.95 4.91
C ALA A 414 -10.69 -11.19 4.06
N ARG A 415 -10.75 -10.74 2.81
CA ARG A 415 -9.58 -10.66 1.92
C ARG A 415 -9.12 -9.22 1.85
N ARG A 416 -7.81 -9.04 1.89
CA ARG A 416 -7.23 -7.74 1.58
C ARG A 416 -7.41 -7.45 0.08
N VAL A 417 -7.90 -6.25 -0.24
CA VAL A 417 -8.07 -5.76 -1.61
C VAL A 417 -6.97 -4.74 -1.92
N ALA A 418 -6.96 -3.63 -1.19
CA ALA A 418 -6.03 -2.53 -1.42
C ALA A 418 -5.59 -1.89 -0.10
N VAL A 419 -4.59 -1.00 -0.18
CA VAL A 419 -4.17 -0.15 0.93
C VAL A 419 -4.25 1.31 0.50
N GLY A 420 -4.46 2.21 1.45
CA GLY A 420 -4.66 3.61 1.12
C GLY A 420 -4.43 4.56 2.27
N ARG A 421 -4.74 5.82 2.02
CA ARG A 421 -4.82 6.86 3.03
C ARG A 421 -6.13 7.63 2.94
N ILE A 422 -6.69 8.00 4.08
CA ILE A 422 -7.89 8.83 4.19
C ILE A 422 -7.63 9.94 5.22
N HIS A 423 -8.07 11.15 4.92
CA HIS A 423 -7.99 12.27 5.85
C HIS A 423 -8.84 12.01 7.09
N GLU A 424 -8.33 12.32 8.28
CA GLU A 424 -9.01 12.08 9.56
C GLU A 424 -10.38 12.75 9.60
N ASP A 425 -10.48 14.00 9.14
CA ASP A 425 -11.73 14.74 9.17
C ASP A 425 -12.81 14.07 8.31
N ALA A 426 -12.44 13.56 7.12
CA ALA A 426 -13.36 12.83 6.24
C ALA A 426 -13.76 11.48 6.84
N TRP A 427 -12.80 10.74 7.39
CA TRP A 427 -13.08 9.51 8.14
C TRP A 427 -14.05 9.78 9.29
N THR A 428 -13.85 10.87 10.02
CA THR A 428 -14.65 11.22 11.20
C THR A 428 -16.04 11.72 10.85
N GLN A 429 -16.21 12.34 9.67
CA GLN A 429 -17.51 12.80 9.18
C GLN A 429 -18.30 11.68 8.50
N ALA A 430 -17.65 10.59 8.13
CA ALA A 430 -18.30 9.48 7.47
C ALA A 430 -19.15 8.66 8.46
N ASP A 431 -20.36 8.33 8.02
CA ASP A 431 -21.34 7.56 8.79
C ASP A 431 -21.01 6.06 8.78
N GLY A 432 -21.55 5.32 9.77
CA GLY A 432 -21.42 3.86 9.81
C GLY A 432 -20.08 3.32 10.31
N ARG A 433 -19.30 4.15 11.02
CA ARG A 433 -18.09 3.70 11.73
C ARG A 433 -18.47 2.75 12.87
N SER A 434 -17.74 1.65 12.97
CA SER A 434 -17.91 0.65 14.03
C SER A 434 -16.56 0.03 14.39
N GLU A 435 -16.41 -0.44 15.62
CA GLU A 435 -15.31 -1.35 15.96
C GLU A 435 -15.67 -2.75 15.50
N ALA A 436 -14.74 -3.43 14.84
CA ALA A 436 -14.94 -4.78 14.32
C ALA A 436 -13.73 -5.67 14.56
N LYS A 437 -13.99 -6.97 14.73
CA LYS A 437 -12.95 -8.01 14.71
C LYS A 437 -12.77 -8.46 13.26
N ILE A 438 -11.56 -8.30 12.75
CA ILE A 438 -11.17 -8.65 11.39
C ILE A 438 -10.43 -9.99 11.42
N VAL A 439 -10.75 -10.85 10.45
CA VAL A 439 -10.10 -12.15 10.22
C VAL A 439 -9.60 -12.16 8.77
N LEU A 440 -8.34 -11.80 8.54
CA LEU A 440 -7.74 -11.79 7.20
C LEU A 440 -7.20 -13.18 6.83
N ARG A 441 -7.48 -13.64 5.60
CA ARG A 441 -6.98 -14.91 5.04
C ARG A 441 -6.41 -14.72 3.64
#